data_AF-A0A7V7K1W4-F1
#
_entry.id   AF-A0A7V7K1W4-F1
#
_cell.length_a   1.000
_cell.length_b   1.000
_cell.length_c   1.000
_cell.angle_alpha   90.00
_cell.angle_beta   90.00
_cell.angle_gamma   90.00
#
_symmetry.space_group_name_H-M   'P 1'
#
loop_
_entity.id
_entity.type
_entity.pdbx_description
1 polymer ?
#
loop_
_entity_poly.entity_id
_entity_poly.type
_entity_poly.pdbx_seq_one_letter_code
_entity_poly.pdbx_strand_id
1 'polypeptide(L)'
;MLPAVVYSAGGEAQFLEKCGTCHKKGGQAAVVNPADKAGRVWEKYFARGRHPVDLAMSDADLEVVVDYLKVHAADSDQPATAVIPK
;
A
#
# COMPACT_ATOMS: atom_id res chain seq x y z
N MET A 1 22.19 16.74 3.20
CA MET A 1 20.97 16.67 4.01
C MET A 1 19.89 16.12 3.10
N LEU A 2 19.55 14.83 3.23
CA LEU A 2 18.51 14.21 2.41
C LEU A 2 17.16 14.76 2.85
N PRO A 3 16.26 15.16 1.93
CA PRO A 3 14.97 15.68 2.32
C PRO A 3 14.19 14.56 3.02
N ALA A 4 13.70 14.85 4.22
CA ALA A 4 12.68 14.04 4.85
C ALA A 4 11.53 13.95 3.86
N VAL A 5 11.31 12.75 3.30
CA VAL A 5 10.12 12.45 2.52
C VAL A 5 8.95 12.79 3.43
N VAL A 6 8.23 13.85 3.07
CA VAL A 6 7.03 14.27 3.77
C VAL A 6 6.04 13.14 3.54
N TYR A 7 5.94 12.20 4.48
CA TYR A 7 4.88 11.20 4.52
C TYR A 7 3.59 11.95 4.85
N SER A 8 3.06 12.65 3.85
CA SER A 8 1.79 13.35 3.94
C SER A 8 0.68 12.33 4.14
N ALA A 9 -0.33 12.70 4.93
CA ALA A 9 -1.60 12.00 5.13
C ALA A 9 -2.29 11.48 3.84
N GLY A 10 -1.81 11.85 2.65
CA GLY A 10 -2.26 11.32 1.37
C GLY A 10 -1.91 9.85 1.10
N GLY A 11 -0.86 9.28 1.71
CA GLY A 11 -0.48 7.87 1.45
C GLY A 11 -1.55 6.87 1.91
N GLU A 12 -2.07 7.05 3.13
CA GLU A 12 -3.19 6.26 3.65
C GLU A 12 -4.46 6.49 2.83
N ALA A 13 -4.79 7.75 2.54
CA ALA A 13 -5.97 8.09 1.75
C ALA A 13 -5.93 7.45 0.35
N GLN A 14 -4.79 7.50 -0.33
CA GLN A 14 -4.61 6.84 -1.63
C GLN A 14 -4.68 5.32 -1.54
N PHE A 15 -4.08 4.71 -0.51
CA PHE A 15 -4.20 3.28 -0.29
C PHE A 15 -5.67 2.85 -0.11
N LEU A 16 -6.42 3.58 0.72
CA LEU A 16 -7.84 3.33 0.93
C LEU A 16 -8.69 3.54 -0.32
N GLU A 17 -8.46 4.64 -1.04
CA GLU A 17 -9.22 5.00 -2.25
C GLU A 17 -8.96 3.99 -3.38
N LYS A 18 -7.70 3.72 -3.67
CA LYS A 18 -7.31 2.90 -4.82
C LYS A 18 -7.40 1.41 -4.49
N CYS A 19 -6.73 0.96 -3.44
CA CYS A 19 -6.66 -0.48 -3.12
C CYS A 19 -7.95 -0.97 -2.47
N GLY A 20 -8.60 -0.14 -1.65
CA GLY A 20 -9.88 -0.46 -1.01
C GLY A 20 -11.04 -0.66 -1.99
N THR A 21 -10.91 -0.24 -3.26
CA THR A 21 -11.93 -0.50 -4.28
C THR A 21 -12.18 -2.00 -4.48
N CYS A 22 -11.12 -2.81 -4.54
CA CYS A 22 -11.20 -4.26 -4.72
C CYS A 22 -10.96 -5.04 -3.41
N HIS A 23 -10.07 -4.54 -2.54
CA HIS A 23 -9.61 -5.23 -1.33
C HIS A 23 -10.42 -4.89 -0.06
N LYS A 24 -11.62 -4.31 -0.18
CA LYS A 24 -12.56 -4.15 0.95
C LYS A 24 -13.30 -5.45 1.28
N LYS A 25 -13.91 -5.52 2.47
CA LYS A 25 -14.81 -6.63 2.82
C LYS A 25 -15.90 -6.83 1.77
N GLY A 26 -16.06 -8.08 1.33
CA GLY A 26 -17.04 -8.44 0.29
C GLY A 26 -16.71 -7.84 -1.08
N GLY A 27 -15.50 -7.29 -1.25
CA GLY A 27 -14.98 -6.84 -2.52
C GLY A 27 -14.56 -7.99 -3.43
N GLN A 28 -13.90 -7.64 -4.52
CA GLN A 28 -13.48 -8.56 -5.56
C GLN A 28 -12.21 -9.34 -5.20
N ALA A 29 -11.49 -8.92 -4.16
CA ALA A 29 -10.26 -9.53 -3.70
C ALA A 29 -10.22 -9.64 -2.17
N ALA A 30 -9.34 -10.50 -1.68
CA ALA A 30 -9.11 -10.65 -0.24
C ALA A 30 -8.67 -9.33 0.39
N VAL A 31 -9.08 -9.07 1.63
CA VAL A 31 -8.67 -7.85 2.34
C VAL A 31 -7.15 -7.83 2.52
N VAL A 32 -6.54 -6.66 2.29
CA VAL A 32 -5.10 -6.43 2.41
C VAL A 32 -4.83 -5.34 3.45
N ASN A 33 -3.82 -5.56 4.28
CA ASN A 33 -3.26 -4.57 5.19
C ASN A 33 -1.77 -4.35 4.92
N PRO A 34 -1.24 -3.15 5.19
CA PRO A 34 0.20 -2.88 5.10
C PRO A 34 1.05 -3.88 5.90
N ALA A 35 0.62 -4.22 7.12
CA ALA A 35 1.30 -5.19 7.98
C ALA A 35 1.18 -6.66 7.56
N ASP A 36 0.54 -6.99 6.42
CA ASP A 36 0.47 -8.38 5.94
C ASP A 36 1.82 -8.90 5.40
N LYS A 37 2.75 -7.99 5.07
CA LYS A 37 4.07 -8.33 4.50
C LYS A 37 5.15 -7.40 5.02
N ALA A 38 6.40 -7.85 4.90
CA ALA A 38 7.57 -7.00 5.09
C ALA A 38 7.70 -5.97 3.96
N GLY A 39 8.30 -4.81 4.23
CA GLY A 39 8.38 -3.70 3.28
C GLY A 39 9.09 -4.09 1.99
N ARG A 40 10.16 -4.87 2.08
CA ARG A 40 10.90 -5.40 0.92
C ARG A 40 10.08 -6.37 0.06
N VAL A 41 9.08 -7.02 0.64
CA VAL A 41 8.16 -7.90 -0.11
C VAL A 41 7.16 -7.05 -0.90
N TRP A 42 6.65 -5.96 -0.32
CA TRP A 42 5.80 -5.01 -1.03
C TRP A 42 6.51 -4.37 -2.21
N GLU A 43 7.71 -3.82 -1.99
CA GLU A 43 8.54 -3.24 -3.04
C GLU A 43 8.74 -4.21 -4.20
N LYS A 44 9.18 -5.45 -3.93
CA LYS A 44 9.40 -6.45 -4.97
C LYS A 44 8.12 -6.91 -5.67
N TYR A 45 6.99 -6.89 -4.98
CA TYR A 45 5.70 -7.30 -5.55
C TYR A 45 5.30 -6.34 -6.68
N PHE A 46 5.33 -5.03 -6.41
CA PHE A 46 4.96 -4.01 -7.38
C PHE A 46 6.04 -3.78 -8.44
N ALA A 47 7.32 -3.78 -8.07
CA ALA A 47 8.42 -3.67 -9.04
C ALA A 47 8.45 -4.82 -10.08
N ARG A 48 7.82 -5.96 -9.77
CA ARG A 48 7.71 -7.12 -10.67
C ARG A 48 6.36 -7.21 -11.37
N GLY A 49 5.47 -6.22 -11.22
CA GLY A 49 4.15 -6.23 -11.83
C GLY A 49 3.30 -7.44 -11.42
N ARG A 50 3.39 -7.89 -10.15
CA ARG A 50 2.68 -9.11 -9.70
C ARG A 50 1.20 -8.90 -9.38
N HIS A 51 0.70 -7.67 -9.50
CA HIS A 51 -0.74 -7.42 -9.36
C HIS A 51 -1.47 -8.03 -10.57
N PRO A 52 -2.50 -8.89 -10.35
CA PRO A 52 -3.08 -9.71 -11.42
C PRO A 52 -3.96 -8.93 -12.40
N VAL A 53 -4.27 -7.67 -12.09
CA VAL A 53 -5.06 -6.77 -12.92
C VAL A 53 -4.35 -5.44 -13.05
N ASP A 54 -4.66 -4.70 -14.11
CA ASP A 54 -4.27 -3.31 -14.25
C ASP A 54 -4.90 -2.48 -13.13
N LEU A 55 -4.06 -1.69 -12.45
CA LEU A 55 -4.44 -0.86 -11.32
C LEU A 55 -5.12 0.45 -11.75
N ALA A 56 -5.07 0.78 -13.05
CA ALA A 56 -5.63 2.02 -13.61
C ALA A 56 -5.24 3.28 -12.81
N MET A 57 -3.98 3.32 -12.37
CA MET A 57 -3.37 4.44 -11.64
C MET A 57 -2.04 4.84 -12.27
N SER A 58 -1.59 6.07 -12.01
CA SER A 58 -0.29 6.52 -12.48
C SER A 58 0.85 5.84 -11.71
N ASP A 59 2.04 5.76 -12.30
CA ASP A 59 3.23 5.25 -11.62
C ASP A 59 3.56 6.06 -10.35
N ALA A 60 3.28 7.36 -10.36
CA ALA A 60 3.49 8.24 -9.21
C ALA A 60 2.52 7.93 -8.05
N ASP A 61 1.24 7.67 -8.34
CA ASP A 61 0.28 7.24 -7.32
C ASP A 61 0.66 5.85 -6.77
N LEU A 62 1.13 4.95 -7.64
CA LEU A 62 1.61 3.65 -7.21
C LEU A 62 2.81 3.78 -6.27
N GLU A 63 3.77 4.66 -6.57
CA GLU A 63 4.93 4.92 -5.70
C GLU A 63 4.49 5.40 -4.31
N VAL A 64 3.55 6.34 -4.23
CA VAL A 64 2.98 6.84 -2.97
C VAL A 64 2.36 5.71 -2.15
N VAL A 65 1.58 4.83 -2.79
CA VAL A 65 0.99 3.66 -2.13
C VAL A 65 2.05 2.67 -1.67
N VAL A 66 3.07 2.39 -2.48
CA VAL A 66 4.16 1.46 -2.13
C VAL A 66 4.97 1.99 -0.95
N ASP A 67 5.23 3.29 -0.90
CA ASP A 67 5.92 3.92 0.23
C ASP A 67 5.09 3.87 1.51
N TYR A 68 3.77 4.09 1.42
CA TYR A 68 2.87 3.86 2.55
C TYR A 68 2.92 2.41 3.04
N LEU A 69 2.83 1.44 2.13
CA LEU A 69 2.92 0.01 2.46
C LEU A 69 4.26 -0.37 3.12
N LYS A 70 5.37 0.27 2.73
CA LYS A 70 6.69 0.04 3.32
C LYS A 70 6.81 0.64 4.72
N VAL A 71 6.35 1.87 4.93
CA VAL A 71 6.40 2.54 6.25
C VAL A 71 5.52 1.85 7.27
N HIS A 72 4.44 1.21 6.81
CA HIS A 72 3.49 0.51 7.68
C HIS A 72 3.56 -1.01 7.55
N ALA A 73 4.66 -1.53 7.00
CA ALA A 73 4.92 -2.95 6.84
C ALA A 73 5.07 -3.67 8.17
N ALA A 74 5.01 -5.01 8.14
CA ALA A 74 5.15 -5.86 9.32
C ALA A 74 6.49 -5.68 10.06
N ASP A 75 7.56 -5.36 9.33
CA ASP A 75 8.94 -5.17 9.82
C ASP A 75 9.32 -3.69 9.96
N SER A 76 8.34 -2.77 9.91
CA SER A 76 8.55 -1.35 10.13
C SER A 76 8.45 -0.98 11.62
N ASP A 77 8.90 0.23 11.97
CA ASP A 77 8.71 0.81 13.30
C ASP A 77 7.25 1.28 13.54
N GLN A 78 6.40 1.27 12.51
CA GLN A 78 5.02 1.76 12.55
C GLN A 78 4.02 0.85 11.80
N PRO A 79 3.93 -0.45 12.12
CA PRO A 79 3.06 -1.38 11.39
C PRO A 79 1.59 -0.98 11.52
N ALA A 80 0.86 -0.95 10.40
CA ALA A 80 -0.57 -0.64 10.40
C ALA A 80 -1.43 -1.90 10.17
N THR A 81 -2.30 -2.19 11.14
CA THR A 81 -3.23 -3.33 11.10
C THR A 81 -4.68 -2.86 10.97
N ALA A 82 -5.46 -3.51 10.10
CA ALA A 82 -6.88 -3.22 9.86
C ALA A 82 -7.17 -1.84 9.25
N VAL A 83 -6.33 -1.40 8.33
CA VAL A 83 -6.48 -0.11 7.63
C VAL A 83 -7.68 -0.15 6.68
N ILE A 84 -7.81 -1.21 5.86
CA ILE A 84 -9.03 -1.41 5.08
C ILE A 84 -10.10 -2.03 5.99
N PRO A 85 -11.27 -1.39 6.17
CA PRO A 85 -12.29 -1.88 7.08
C PRO A 85 -12.75 -3.31 6.69
N LYS A 86 -12.76 -4.17 7.71
CA LYS A 86 -13.08 -5.59 7.64
C LYS A 86 -14.55 -5.89 7.45
#